data_AF-A0A9W4RD69-F1
#
_entry.id   AF-A0A9W4RD69-F1
#
_cell.length_a   1.000
_cell.length_b   1.000
_cell.length_c   1.000
_cell.angle_alpha   90.00
_cell.angle_beta   90.00
_cell.angle_gamma   90.00
#
_symmetry.space_group_name_H-M   'P 1'
#
loop_
_entity.id
_entity.type
_entity.pdbx_description
1 polymer ?
#
loop_
_entity_poly.entity_id
_entity_poly.type
_entity_poly.pdbx_seq_one_letter_code
_entity_poly.pdbx_strand_id
1 'polypeptide(L)' 'MIVATMLFLTGILIGFFRGYPAILLASIIVTLIAFPLWLVLDELELFSILVWIGYLFALQSGFMVGSYLGVPGDES' A
#
# COMPACT_ATOMS: atom_id res chain seq x y z
N MET A 1 -9.70 8.01 4.85
CA MET A 1 -10.12 7.67 3.46
C MET A 1 -9.07 8.10 2.43
N ILE A 2 -8.66 9.38 2.39
CA ILE A 2 -7.67 9.90 1.43
C ILE A 2 -6.34 9.10 1.44
N VAL A 3 -5.83 8.76 2.63
CA VAL A 3 -4.59 7.99 2.79
C VAL A 3 -4.68 6.63 2.09
N ALA A 4 -5.78 5.90 2.27
CA ALA A 4 -5.98 4.61 1.61
C ALA A 4 -6.03 4.76 0.08
N THR A 5 -6.69 5.81 -0.44
CA THR A 5 -6.69 6.10 -1.88
C THR A 5 -5.28 6.40 -2.40
N MET A 6 -4.49 7.19 -1.68
CA MET A 6 -3.09 7.47 -2.06
C MET A 6 -2.23 6.19 -2.05
N LEU A 7 -2.43 5.32 -1.06
CA LEU A 7 -1.75 4.03 -0.99
C LEU A 7 -2.14 3.12 -2.15
N PHE A 8 -3.42 3.10 -2.51
CA PHE A 8 -3.90 2.37 -3.67
C PHE A 8 -3.26 2.85 -4.98
N LEU A 9 -3.23 4.18 -5.21
CA LEU A 9 -2.56 4.76 -6.40
C LEU A 9 -1.06 4.47 -6.41
N THR A 10 -0.41 4.52 -5.24
CA THR A 10 1.00 4.16 -5.08
C THR A 10 1.22 2.69 -5.43
N GLY A 11 0.34 1.81 -4.97
CA GLY A 11 0.34 0.39 -5.32
C GLY A 11 0.24 0.20 -6.83
N ILE A 12 -0.70 0.88 -7.49
CA ILE A 12 -0.85 0.82 -8.97
C ILE A 12 0.45 1.21 -9.66
N LEU A 13 1.07 2.31 -9.22
CA LEU A 13 2.33 2.77 -9.80
C LEU A 13 3.44 1.72 -9.65
N ILE A 14 3.60 1.17 -8.45
CA ILE A 14 4.61 0.13 -8.17
C ILE A 14 4.37 -1.13 -9.02
N GLY A 15 3.11 -1.54 -9.15
CA GLY A 15 2.71 -2.70 -9.95
C GLY A 15 3.02 -2.49 -11.44
N PHE A 16 2.74 -1.30 -11.96
CA PHE A 16 2.99 -0.94 -13.36
C PHE A 16 4.48 -1.01 -13.71
N PHE A 17 5.36 -0.55 -12.82
CA PHE A 17 6.82 -0.60 -13.01
C PHE A 17 7.45 -1.97 -12.68
N ARG A 18 6.66 -3.03 -12.44
CA ARG A 18 7.14 -4.40 -12.10
C ARG A 18 8.10 -4.45 -10.91
N GLY A 19 7.95 -3.53 -9.96
CA GLY A 19 8.79 -3.45 -8.77
C GLY A 19 8.36 -4.41 -7.67
N TYR A 20 8.51 -5.73 -7.85
CA TYR A 20 8.25 -6.72 -6.78
C TYR A 20 8.98 -6.44 -5.45
N PRO A 21 10.26 -6.00 -5.41
CA PRO A 21 10.88 -5.60 -4.14
C PRO A 21 10.33 -4.26 -3.60
N ALA A 22 9.79 -3.40 -4.47
CA ALA A 22 9.32 -2.08 -4.08
C ALA A 22 7.99 -2.12 -3.30
N ILE A 23 7.11 -3.11 -3.55
CA ILE A 23 5.87 -3.25 -2.78
C ILE A 23 6.14 -3.67 -1.32
N LEU A 24 7.18 -4.47 -1.11
CA LEU A 24 7.63 -4.91 0.21
C LEU A 24 8.21 -3.73 0.99
N LEU A 25 9.08 -2.94 0.35
CA LEU A 25 9.61 -1.70 0.93
C LEU A 25 8.50 -0.70 1.25
N ALA A 26 7.55 -0.48 0.35
CA ALA A 26 6.42 0.41 0.59
C ALA A 26 5.58 -0.03 1.80
N SER A 27 5.34 -1.35 1.95
CA SER A 27 4.60 -1.90 3.08
C SER A 27 5.33 -1.71 4.42
N ILE A 28 6.66 -1.88 4.42
CA ILE A 28 7.50 -1.62 5.60
C ILE A 28 7.48 -0.14 5.96
N ILE A 29 7.62 0.75 4.99
CA ILE A 29 7.58 2.21 5.20
C ILE A 29 6.23 2.64 5.79
N VAL A 30 5.11 2.15 5.25
CA VAL A 30 3.77 2.45 5.77
C VAL A 30 3.65 2.04 7.24
N THR A 31 4.16 0.85 7.58
CA THR A 31 4.14 0.35 8.95
C THR A 31 5.03 1.19 9.88
N LEU A 32 6.25 1.52 9.44
CA LEU A 32 7.20 2.32 10.19
C LEU A 32 6.78 3.79 10.35
N ILE A 33 5.90 4.32 9.51
CA ILE A 33 5.36 5.67 9.67
C ILE A 33 4.12 5.63 10.56
N ALA A 34 3.19 4.70 10.31
CA ALA A 34 1.90 4.67 11.00
C ALA A 34 2.04 4.35 12.51
N PHE A 35 2.84 3.33 12.86
CA PHE A 35 2.98 2.91 14.26
C PHE A 35 3.58 3.97 15.18
N PRO A 36 4.76 4.57 14.89
CA PRO A 36 5.31 5.59 15.77
C PRO A 36 4.46 6.87 15.75
N LEU A 37 3.79 7.20 14.64
CA LEU A 37 2.88 8.34 14.61
C LEU A 37 1.72 8.15 15.60
N TRP A 38 1.06 6.98 15.58
CA TRP A 38 -0.01 6.67 16.54
C TRP A 38 0.50 6.55 17.97
N LEU A 39 1.73 6.06 18.18
CA LEU A 39 2.34 5.98 19.50
C LEU A 39 2.59 7.37 20.08
N VAL A 40 3.08 8.32 19.28
CA VAL A 40 3.28 9.72 19.71
C VAL A 40 1.97 10.44 19.98
N LEU A 41 0.91 10.09 19.25
CA LEU A 41 -0.42 10.67 19.41
C LEU A 41 -1.27 9.98 20.49
N ASP A 42 -0.77 8.89 21.09
CA ASP A 42 -1.49 8.03 22.05
C ASP A 42 -2.81 7.45 21.49
N GLU A 43 -2.88 7.29 20.16
CA GLU A 43 -4.06 6.80 19.43
C GLU A 43 -3.92 5.31 19.07
N LEU A 44 -3.08 4.55 19.79
CA LEU A 44 -2.76 3.17 19.46
C LEU A 44 -3.85 2.21 19.99
N GLU A 45 -5.03 2.32 19.41
CA GLU A 45 -6.20 1.51 19.74
C GLU A 45 -6.42 0.35 18.74
N LEU A 46 -7.34 -0.56 19.06
CA LEU A 46 -7.80 -1.62 18.15
C LEU A 46 -8.27 -1.07 16.79
N PHE A 47 -8.87 0.11 16.77
CA PHE A 47 -9.29 0.78 15.54
C PHE A 47 -8.09 1.10 14.64
N SER A 48 -6.98 1.57 15.21
CA SER A 48 -5.74 1.89 14.49
C SER A 48 -5.13 0.65 13.84
N ILE A 49 -5.25 -0.52 14.47
CA ILE A 49 -4.85 -1.80 13.88
C ILE A 49 -5.71 -2.13 12.65
N LEU A 50 -7.03 -1.95 12.72
CA LEU A 50 -7.91 -2.13 11.55
C LEU A 50 -7.57 -1.16 10.42
N VAL A 51 -7.26 0.10 10.77
CA VAL A 51 -6.84 1.12 9.80
C VAL A 51 -5.53 0.71 9.12
N TRP A 52 -4.56 0.19 9.88
CA TRP A 52 -3.30 -0.34 9.34
C TRP A 52 -3.52 -1.49 8.36
N ILE A 53 -4.39 -2.44 8.71
CA ILE A 53 -4.77 -3.53 7.79
C ILE A 53 -5.41 -2.95 6.52
N GLY A 54 -6.28 -1.96 6.64
CA GLY A 54 -6.89 -1.27 5.50
C GLY A 54 -5.86 -0.57 4.61
N TYR A 55 -4.84 0.05 5.20
CA TYR A 55 -3.73 0.68 4.48
C TYR A 55 -2.92 -0.35 3.68
N LEU A 56 -2.60 -1.49 4.28
CA LEU A 56 -1.92 -2.58 3.59
C LEU A 56 -2.78 -3.16 2.48
N PHE A 57 -4.07 -3.40 2.72
CA PHE A 57 -4.99 -3.89 1.70
C PHE A 57 -5.12 -2.93 0.51
N ALA A 58 -5.20 -1.63 0.77
CA ALA A 58 -5.24 -0.63 -0.30
C ALA A 58 -3.97 -0.66 -1.15
N LEU A 59 -2.80 -0.73 -0.51
CA LEU A 59 -1.52 -0.82 -1.20
C LEU A 59 -1.38 -2.11 -2.04
N GLN A 60 -1.73 -3.27 -1.46
CA GLN A 60 -1.63 -4.57 -2.12
C GLN A 60 -2.63 -4.72 -3.27
N SER A 61 -3.88 -4.27 -3.08
CA SER A 61 -4.88 -4.27 -4.15
C SER A 61 -4.49 -3.34 -5.31
N GLY A 62 -3.94 -2.16 -5.00
CA GLY A 62 -3.39 -1.26 -6.01
C GLY A 62 -2.26 -1.92 -6.80
N PHE A 63 -1.32 -2.57 -6.11
CA PHE A 63 -0.23 -3.31 -6.75
C PHE A 63 -0.74 -4.42 -7.68
N MET A 64 -1.74 -5.18 -7.26
CA MET A 64 -2.35 -6.22 -8.08
C MET A 64 -2.98 -5.64 -9.36
N VAL A 65 -3.68 -4.50 -9.27
CA VAL A 65 -4.24 -3.79 -10.42
C VAL A 65 -3.14 -3.24 -11.33
N GLY A 66 -2.13 -2.57 -10.76
CA GLY A 66 -1.02 -1.99 -11.52
C GLY A 66 -0.20 -3.05 -12.25
N SER A 67 0.07 -4.18 -11.59
CA SER A 67 0.80 -5.29 -12.19
C SER A 67 0.01 -5.97 -13.30
N TYR A 68 -1.32 -6.10 -13.16
CA TYR A 68 -2.19 -6.57 -14.23
C TYR A 68 -2.13 -5.64 -15.46
N LEU A 69 -2.22 -4.33 -15.26
CA LEU A 69 -2.14 -3.33 -16.34
C LEU A 69 -0.73 -3.21 -16.96
N GLY A 70 0.32 -3.51 -16.20
CA GLY A 70 1.72 -3.44 -16.63
C GLY A 70 2.22 -4.69 -17.34
N VAL A 71 1.41 -5.76 -17.44
CA VAL A 71 1.70 -6.86 -18.36
C VAL A 71 1.49 -6.32 -19.77
N PRO A 72 2.54 -6.23 -20.62
CA PRO A 72 2.34 -5.97 -22.03
C PRO A 72 1.41 -7.09 -22.50
N GLY A 73 0.26 -6.73 -23.05
CA GLY A 73 -0.55 -7.69 -23.76
C GLY A 73 0.38 -8.37 -24.76
N ASP A 74 0.49 -9.69 -24.67
CA ASP A 74 0.89 -10.48 -25.83
C ASP A 74 -0.12 -10.09 -26.91
N GLU A 75 0.28 -9.18 -27.78
CA GLU A 75 -0.32 -9.02 -29.10
C GLU A 75 -0.05 -10.35 -29.81
N SER A 76 -1.05 -11.23 -29.73
CA SER A 76 -1.11 -12.53 -30.39
C SER A 76 -0.84 -12.44 -31.89
#